data_AF-A0A950Q9W1-F1
#
_entry.id   AF-A0A950Q9W1-F1
#
_cell.length_a   1.000
_cell.length_b   1.000
_cell.length_c   1.000
_cell.angle_alpha   90.00
_cell.angle_beta   90.00
_cell.angle_gamma   90.00
#
_symmetry.space_group_name_H-M   'P 1'
#
loop_
_entity.id
_entity.type
_entity.pdbx_description
1 polymer ?
#
loop_
_entity_poly.entity_id
_entity_poly.type
_entity_poly.pdbx_seq_one_letter_code
_entity_poly.pdbx_strand_id
1 'polypeptide(L)'
;MVMVGYAGKHRAHVAVVRRMVSAREIRIDHANWLNDGKIYVNDPVMDVSDANDWTQVKVWNIRSGSWGTKIYNVKGFIGPGTTDGEAVVASNNVNTVVAGWDDPIARQIASATNVTPVSDSAPAASSAEGGDELLGDDGADR
;
A
#
# COMPACT_ATOMS: atom_id res chain seq x y z
N MET A 1 -13.93 3.12 6.55
CA MET A 1 -14.79 2.42 5.57
C MET A 1 -15.84 1.62 6.31
N VAL A 2 -17.09 1.65 5.86
CA VAL A 2 -18.22 0.91 6.46
C VAL A 2 -18.78 -0.07 5.43
N MET A 3 -18.75 -1.37 5.75
CA MET A 3 -19.34 -2.44 4.96
C MET A 3 -20.65 -2.94 5.59
N VAL A 4 -21.61 -3.36 4.77
CA VAL A 4 -22.89 -3.90 5.22
C VAL A 4 -23.12 -5.32 4.73
N GLY A 5 -23.88 -6.12 5.47
CA GLY A 5 -24.16 -7.51 5.11
C GLY A 5 -22.96 -8.44 5.30
N TYR A 6 -21.95 -8.02 6.08
CA TYR A 6 -20.71 -8.77 6.25
C TYR A 6 -20.96 -10.17 6.82
N ALA A 7 -21.64 -10.26 7.97
CA ALA A 7 -22.00 -11.50 8.65
C ALA A 7 -23.53 -11.69 8.76
N GLY A 8 -24.28 -11.26 7.74
CA GLY A 8 -25.75 -11.33 7.67
C GLY A 8 -26.41 -9.96 7.53
N LYS A 9 -27.71 -9.93 7.20
CA LYS A 9 -28.48 -8.72 6.81
C LYS A 9 -28.46 -7.57 7.82
N HIS A 10 -28.19 -7.83 9.09
CA HIS A 10 -28.16 -6.83 10.16
C HIS A 10 -26.75 -6.60 10.74
N ARG A 11 -25.70 -7.09 10.07
CA ARG A 11 -24.32 -6.95 10.52
C ARG A 11 -23.55 -6.05 9.57
N ALA A 12 -22.92 -5.03 10.14
CA ALA A 12 -21.96 -4.18 9.45
C ALA A 12 -20.54 -4.52 9.92
N HIS A 13 -19.54 -4.06 9.18
CA HIS A 13 -18.13 -4.14 9.53
C HIS A 13 -17.46 -2.82 9.24
N VAL A 14 -16.52 -2.41 10.10
CA VAL A 14 -15.79 -1.16 9.93
C VAL A 14 -14.30 -1.45 9.83
N ALA A 15 -13.64 -0.73 8.93
CA ALA A 15 -12.20 -0.77 8.75
C ALA A 15 -11.62 0.65 8.65
N VAL A 16 -10.40 0.83 9.16
CA VAL A 16 -9.65 2.08 9.03
C VAL A 16 -8.89 2.04 7.72
N VAL A 17 -9.04 3.08 6.89
CA VAL A 17 -8.25 3.20 5.65
C VAL A 17 -6.90 3.80 6.01
N ARG A 18 -5.82 3.11 5.61
CA ARG A 18 -4.44 3.52 5.90
C ARG A 18 -3.86 4.34 4.76
N ARG A 19 -4.01 3.84 3.54
CA ARG A 19 -3.52 4.50 2.33
C ARG A 19 -4.27 4.02 1.10
N MET A 20 -4.28 4.86 0.08
CA MET A 20 -4.66 4.47 -1.27
C MET A 20 -3.43 3.96 -2.01
N VAL A 21 -3.57 2.81 -2.67
CA VAL A 21 -2.51 2.20 -3.51
C VAL A 21 -2.74 2.56 -4.97
N SER A 22 -4.01 2.57 -5.40
CA SER A 22 -4.42 3.00 -6.74
C SER A 22 -5.84 3.57 -6.71
N ALA A 23 -6.37 3.95 -7.88
CA ALA A 23 -7.77 4.34 -8.01
C ALA A 23 -8.77 3.24 -7.57
N ARG A 24 -8.34 1.97 -7.57
CA ARG A 24 -9.16 0.79 -7.25
C ARG A 24 -8.61 -0.08 -6.13
N GLU A 25 -7.53 0.34 -5.45
CA GLU A 25 -6.97 -0.43 -4.35
C GLU A 25 -6.62 0.46 -3.15
N ILE A 26 -7.02 0.03 -1.96
CA ILE A 26 -6.65 0.63 -0.67
C ILE A 26 -6.08 -0.42 0.27
N ARG A 27 -5.34 0.05 1.29
CA ARG A 27 -4.94 -0.76 2.44
C ARG A 27 -5.72 -0.36 3.67
N ILE A 28 -6.20 -1.36 4.40
CA ILE A 28 -7.03 -1.17 5.60
C ILE A 28 -6.47 -1.90 6.81
N ASP A 29 -6.85 -1.39 7.99
CA ASP A 29 -6.71 -2.10 9.25
C ASP A 29 -8.11 -2.42 9.80
N HIS A 30 -8.30 -3.67 10.25
CA HIS A 30 -9.56 -4.14 10.82
C HIS A 30 -9.37 -5.34 11.73
N ALA A 31 -10.36 -5.64 12.56
CA ALA A 31 -10.29 -6.71 13.56
C ALA A 31 -11.38 -7.76 13.33
N ASN A 32 -11.09 -8.99 13.75
CA ASN A 32 -12.02 -10.12 13.77
C ASN A 32 -12.64 -10.47 12.41
N TRP A 33 -11.92 -10.26 11.30
CA TRP A 33 -12.44 -10.49 9.94
C TRP A 33 -12.68 -11.97 9.59
N LEU A 34 -11.95 -12.90 10.18
CA LEU A 34 -12.14 -14.33 9.97
C LEU A 34 -12.79 -15.00 11.17
N ASN A 35 -13.46 -14.22 12.01
CA ASN A 35 -14.08 -14.65 13.27
C ASN A 35 -13.09 -15.40 14.20
N ASP A 36 -11.83 -14.97 14.19
CA ASP A 36 -10.73 -15.59 14.95
C ASP A 36 -10.09 -14.65 15.97
N GLY A 37 -10.71 -13.51 16.25
CA GLY A 37 -10.26 -12.53 17.25
C GLY A 37 -8.98 -11.78 16.88
N LYS A 38 -8.43 -11.96 15.67
CA LYS A 38 -7.17 -11.33 15.26
C LYS A 38 -7.36 -9.93 14.69
N ILE A 39 -6.29 -9.13 14.75
CA ILE A 39 -6.16 -7.86 14.05
C ILE A 39 -5.45 -8.11 12.73
N TYR A 40 -5.98 -7.54 11.66
CA TYR A 40 -5.46 -7.60 10.31
C TYR A 40 -5.03 -6.18 9.94
N VAL A 41 -3.73 -6.00 9.69
CA VAL A 41 -3.12 -4.71 9.37
C VAL A 41 -2.65 -4.69 7.93
N ASN A 42 -2.76 -3.55 7.26
CA ASN A 42 -2.35 -3.34 5.87
C ASN A 42 -3.01 -4.31 4.85
N ASP A 43 -4.23 -4.76 5.16
CA ASP A 43 -4.97 -5.74 4.37
C ASP A 43 -5.49 -5.09 3.07
N PRO A 44 -5.28 -5.70 1.88
CA PRO A 44 -5.77 -5.16 0.62
C PRO A 44 -7.28 -5.22 0.48
N VAL A 45 -7.81 -4.16 -0.10
CA VAL A 45 -9.19 -4.08 -0.57
C VAL A 45 -9.19 -3.53 -1.99
N MET A 46 -9.90 -4.22 -2.88
CA MET A 46 -10.07 -3.85 -4.28
C MET A 46 -11.50 -3.39 -4.53
N ASP A 47 -11.65 -2.24 -5.19
CA ASP A 47 -12.92 -1.79 -5.76
C ASP A 47 -13.23 -2.61 -7.01
N VAL A 48 -14.39 -3.28 -6.98
CA VAL A 48 -14.92 -4.09 -8.08
C VAL A 48 -16.25 -3.52 -8.60
N SER A 49 -16.63 -2.30 -8.18
CA SER A 49 -17.79 -1.61 -8.72
C SER A 49 -17.60 -1.24 -10.19
N ASP A 50 -18.67 -1.37 -10.96
CA ASP A 50 -18.71 -0.98 -12.38
C ASP A 50 -18.39 0.51 -12.55
N ALA A 51 -18.86 1.34 -11.61
CA ALA A 51 -18.74 2.80 -11.65
C ALA A 51 -17.43 3.36 -11.08
N ASN A 52 -16.54 2.52 -10.52
CA ASN A 52 -15.31 2.98 -9.83
C ASN A 52 -15.60 3.91 -8.64
N ASP A 53 -16.68 3.62 -7.91
CA ASP A 53 -17.22 4.48 -6.85
C ASP A 53 -17.15 3.81 -5.47
N TRP A 54 -16.38 2.73 -5.35
CA TRP A 54 -16.21 1.95 -4.13
C TRP A 54 -17.47 1.30 -3.57
N THR A 55 -18.60 1.29 -4.29
CA THR A 55 -19.86 0.71 -3.80
C THR A 55 -19.77 -0.79 -3.57
N GLN A 56 -18.84 -1.47 -4.24
CA GLN A 56 -18.62 -2.91 -4.17
C GLN A 56 -17.14 -3.23 -4.08
N VAL A 57 -16.75 -4.01 -3.07
CA VAL A 57 -15.34 -4.34 -2.83
C VAL A 57 -15.10 -5.82 -2.61
N LYS A 58 -13.89 -6.27 -2.94
CA LYS A 58 -13.32 -7.55 -2.47
C LYS A 58 -12.22 -7.28 -1.46
N VAL A 59 -12.18 -8.09 -0.42
CA VAL A 59 -11.14 -8.06 0.62
C VAL A 59 -10.21 -9.24 0.38
N TRP A 60 -8.90 -9.02 0.54
CA TRP A 60 -7.92 -10.09 0.49
C TRP A 60 -8.19 -11.13 1.60
N ASN A 61 -7.96 -12.40 1.30
CA ASN A 61 -8.05 -13.47 2.28
C ASN A 61 -6.65 -14.00 2.55
N ILE A 62 -6.09 -13.61 3.70
CA ILE A 62 -4.75 -14.03 4.09
C ILE A 62 -4.62 -15.56 4.24
N ARG A 63 -5.69 -16.28 4.57
CA ARG A 63 -5.63 -17.75 4.74
C ARG A 63 -5.48 -18.45 3.40
N SER A 64 -6.14 -17.95 2.35
CA SER A 64 -6.07 -18.54 1.01
C SER A 64 -5.00 -17.90 0.13
N GLY A 65 -4.49 -16.72 0.49
CA GLY A 65 -3.55 -15.96 -0.34
C GLY A 65 -4.12 -15.53 -1.67
N SER A 66 -5.38 -15.13 -1.64
CA SER A 66 -6.12 -14.72 -2.83
C SER A 66 -7.20 -13.72 -2.47
N TRP A 67 -7.74 -13.06 -3.49
CA TRP A 67 -8.95 -12.25 -3.34
C TRP A 67 -10.12 -13.10 -2.83
N GLY A 68 -10.82 -12.59 -1.82
CA GLY A 68 -12.03 -13.22 -1.32
C GLY A 68 -13.07 -13.44 -2.41
N THR A 69 -13.85 -14.52 -2.28
CA THR A 69 -14.92 -14.86 -3.23
C THR A 69 -16.13 -13.95 -3.10
N LYS A 70 -16.39 -13.42 -1.90
CA LYS A 70 -17.52 -12.55 -1.61
C LYS A 70 -17.23 -11.10 -2.00
N ILE A 71 -18.21 -10.48 -2.67
CA ILE A 71 -18.28 -9.04 -2.88
C ILE A 71 -19.05 -8.43 -1.72
N TYR A 72 -18.51 -7.36 -1.14
CA TYR A 72 -19.12 -6.63 -0.03
C TYR A 72 -19.62 -5.28 -0.51
N ASN A 73 -20.82 -4.92 -0.09
CA ASN A 73 -21.37 -3.59 -0.32
C ASN A 73 -20.80 -2.61 0.70
N VAL A 74 -20.33 -1.47 0.22
CA VAL A 74 -19.81 -0.39 1.05
C VAL A 74 -20.89 0.67 1.20
N LYS A 75 -21.18 1.06 2.45
CA LYS A 75 -22.10 2.14 2.75
C LYS A 75 -21.46 3.52 2.58
N GLY A 76 -20.14 3.59 2.79
CA GLY A 76 -19.35 4.79 2.57
C GLY A 76 -18.09 4.83 3.45
N PHE A 77 -17.50 6.01 3.53
CA PHE A 77 -16.32 6.30 4.34
C PHE A 77 -16.66 7.36 5.38
N ILE A 78 -15.97 7.26 6.52
CA ILE A 78 -16.02 8.27 7.58
C ILE A 78 -14.66 8.93 7.54
N GLY A 79 -14.63 10.23 7.22
CA GLY A 79 -13.43 11.04 7.24
C GLY A 79 -13.37 11.94 8.47
N PRO A 80 -12.22 12.58 8.73
CA PRO A 80 -12.20 13.74 9.62
C PRO A 80 -13.22 14.75 9.08
N GLY A 81 -14.17 15.17 9.92
CA GLY A 81 -15.23 16.08 9.50
C GLY A 81 -14.62 17.30 8.81
N THR A 82 -15.19 17.73 7.69
CA THR A 82 -14.78 18.99 7.08
C THR A 82 -15.16 20.10 8.05
N THR A 83 -14.16 20.77 8.62
CA THR A 83 -14.40 22.16 9.03
C THR A 83 -14.42 22.90 7.71
N ASP A 84 -15.62 23.27 7.27
CA ASP A 84 -15.90 24.11 6.10
C ASP A 84 -15.57 23.53 4.72
N GLY A 85 -16.33 22.51 4.29
CA GLY A 85 -16.68 22.28 2.87
C GLY A 85 -15.56 21.98 1.86
N GLU A 86 -14.30 22.05 2.23
CA GLU A 86 -13.17 21.75 1.36
C GLU A 86 -12.77 20.30 1.59
N ALA A 87 -12.98 19.46 0.56
CA ALA A 87 -12.50 18.09 0.57
C ALA A 87 -10.99 18.14 0.72
N VAL A 88 -10.47 17.83 1.91
CA VAL A 88 -9.05 17.60 2.12
C VAL A 88 -8.69 16.40 1.25
N VAL A 89 -8.17 16.68 0.06
CA VAL A 89 -7.50 15.68 -0.76
C VAL A 89 -6.25 15.33 0.03
N ALA A 90 -6.34 14.29 0.86
CA ALA A 90 -5.19 13.77 1.58
C ALA A 90 -4.17 13.33 0.53
N SER A 91 -3.18 14.19 0.26
CA SER A 91 -2.02 13.85 -0.55
C SER A 91 -1.22 12.79 0.20
N ASN A 92 -1.53 11.53 -0.06
CA ASN A 92 -0.89 10.38 0.56
C ASN A 92 0.43 10.07 -0.16
N ASN A 93 1.37 11.01 -0.14
CA ASN A 93 2.78 10.72 -0.44
C ASN A 93 3.45 10.11 0.79
N VAL A 94 2.90 9.02 1.33
CA VAL A 94 3.53 8.25 2.40
C VAL A 94 4.06 6.96 1.79
N ASN A 95 5.20 7.09 1.11
CA ASN A 95 6.05 5.96 0.74
C ASN A 95 6.93 5.49 1.92
N THR A 96 6.49 5.70 3.16
CA THR A 96 7.17 5.16 4.33
C THR A 96 6.69 3.72 4.53
N VAL A 97 7.29 2.79 3.79
CA VAL A 97 7.37 1.41 4.26
C VAL A 97 8.17 1.48 5.55
N VAL A 98 7.52 1.28 6.70
CA VAL A 98 8.24 1.06 7.96
C VAL A 98 8.95 -0.28 7.83
N ALA A 99 10.17 -0.24 7.29
CA ALA A 99 11.06 -1.39 7.21
C ALA A 99 11.28 -1.93 8.63
N GLY A 100 10.87 -3.17 8.88
CA GLY A 100 11.04 -3.83 10.18
C GLY A 100 9.76 -4.33 10.86
N TRP A 101 8.57 -4.03 10.34
CA TRP A 101 7.35 -4.76 10.72
C TRP A 101 7.16 -5.96 9.81
N ASP A 102 7.09 -7.16 10.38
CA ASP A 102 6.72 -8.38 9.65
C ASP A 102 5.27 -8.26 9.19
N ASP A 103 5.04 -7.81 7.95
CA ASP A 103 3.74 -7.80 7.30
C ASP A 103 3.55 -9.12 6.50
N PRO A 104 2.83 -10.11 7.06
CA PRO A 104 2.61 -11.38 6.38
C PRO A 104 1.77 -11.24 5.11
N ILE A 105 0.92 -10.21 5.02
CA ILE A 105 0.03 -9.98 3.89
C ILE A 105 0.82 -9.40 2.71
N ALA A 106 1.72 -8.44 2.97
CA ALA A 106 2.62 -7.92 1.94
C ALA A 106 3.48 -9.03 1.30
N ARG A 107 4.01 -9.95 2.10
CA ARG A 107 4.77 -11.12 1.61
C ARG A 107 3.92 -12.00 0.71
N GLN A 108 2.69 -12.28 1.11
CA GLN A 108 1.78 -13.14 0.37
C GLN A 108 1.39 -12.53 -0.98
N ILE A 109 1.13 -11.22 -1.03
CA ILE A 109 0.84 -10.51 -2.28
C ILE A 109 2.04 -10.54 -3.20
N ALA A 110 3.25 -10.24 -2.70
CA ALA A 110 4.46 -10.32 -3.51
C ALA A 110 4.65 -11.71 -4.12
N SER A 111 4.37 -12.78 -3.35
CA SER A 111 4.44 -14.16 -3.84
C SER A 111 3.33 -14.52 -4.85
N ALA A 112 2.15 -13.91 -4.75
CA ALA A 112 1.01 -14.18 -5.64
C ALA A 112 1.10 -13.43 -6.97
N THR A 113 1.88 -12.34 -7.04
CA THR A 113 1.85 -11.43 -8.21
C THR A 113 3.00 -11.68 -9.20
N ASN A 114 3.96 -12.58 -8.92
CA ASN A 114 5.19 -12.77 -9.70
C ASN A 114 5.92 -11.44 -10.02
N VAL A 115 5.78 -10.46 -9.12
CA VAL A 115 6.46 -9.17 -9.21
C VAL A 115 7.82 -9.36 -8.56
N THR A 116 8.87 -9.39 -9.38
CA THR A 116 10.24 -9.22 -8.89
C THR A 116 10.28 -7.93 -8.06
N PRO A 117 10.74 -7.96 -6.80
CA PRO A 117 10.93 -6.73 -6.05
C PRO A 117 11.90 -5.86 -6.84
N VAL A 118 11.45 -4.66 -7.22
CA VAL A 118 12.35 -3.62 -7.73
C VAL A 118 13.38 -3.37 -6.62
N SER A 119 14.59 -3.85 -6.85
CA SER A 119 15.72 -3.51 -6.01
C SER A 119 16.02 -2.04 -6.32
N ASP A 120 15.68 -1.14 -5.40
CA ASP A 120 16.20 0.22 -5.46
C ASP A 120 17.72 0.12 -5.28
N SER A 121 18.44 0.09 -6.40
CA SER A 121 19.86 0.41 -6.43
C SER A 121 19.99 1.83 -5.90
N ALA A 122 20.51 1.99 -4.69
CA ALA A 122 20.89 3.28 -4.13
C ALA A 122 21.68 4.08 -5.18
N PRO A 123 21.50 5.41 -5.28
CA PRO A 123 22.24 6.20 -6.24
C PRO A 123 23.74 6.05 -5.96
N ALA A 124 24.50 5.70 -7.00
CA ALA A 124 25.95 5.67 -6.93
C ALA A 124 26.45 7.03 -6.44
N ALA A 125 27.16 7.04 -5.32
CA ALA A 125 27.85 8.23 -4.84
C ALA A 125 28.87 8.65 -5.91
N SER A 126 28.57 9.78 -6.54
CA SER A 126 29.48 10.56 -7.38
C SER A 126 30.57 11.15 -6.48
N SER A 127 31.66 10.41 -6.25
CA SER A 127 32.89 10.99 -5.71
C SER A 127 33.62 11.71 -6.83
N ALA A 128 33.40 13.01 -6.90
CA ALA A 128 34.28 13.94 -7.60
C ALA A 128 35.40 14.37 -6.65
N GLU A 129 36.56 13.73 -6.75
CA GLU A 129 37.88 14.22 -6.33
C GLU A 129 38.87 13.45 -7.22
N GLY A 130 39.88 14.00 -7.88
CA GLY A 130 40.42 15.33 -8.08
C GLY A 130 41.58 15.06 -9.05
N GLY A 131 41.66 15.82 -10.13
CA GLY A 131 42.72 15.63 -11.12
C GLY A 131 44.09 15.90 -10.52
N ASP A 132 45.05 15.03 -10.78
CA ASP A 132 46.42 15.46 -10.93
C ASP A 132 47.01 14.76 -12.16
N GLU A 133 47.38 15.60 -13.11
CA GLU A 133 47.76 15.28 -14.48
C GLU A 133 49.29 15.10 -14.46
N LEU A 134 49.77 13.86 -14.35
CA LEU A 134 51.19 13.57 -14.54
C LEU A 134 51.52 13.54 -16.03
N LEU A 135 51.72 14.75 -16.59
CA LEU A 135 52.36 14.99 -17.86
C LEU A 135 53.80 14.44 -17.81
N GLY A 136 54.09 13.50 -18.71
CA GLY A 136 55.46 13.18 -19.11
C GLY A 136 55.87 14.03 -20.32
N ASP A 137 57.19 14.05 -20.54
CA ASP A 137 57.97 14.75 -21.57
C ASP A 137 58.38 16.18 -21.10
N ASP A 138 59.62 16.69 -21.21
CA ASP A 138 60.73 16.43 -22.13
C ASP A 138 62.08 16.75 -21.44
N GLY A 139 63.21 16.30 -22.00
CA GLY A 139 64.52 16.27 -21.35
C GLY A 139 65.43 17.52 -21.40
N ALA A 140 66.72 17.23 -21.11
CA ALA A 140 67.95 18.04 -21.18
C ALA A 140 68.29 18.93 -19.96
N ASP A 141 69.36 18.58 -19.22
CA ASP A 141 70.68 19.27 -19.25
C ASP A 141 71.68 18.65 -18.24
N ARG A 142 72.91 18.38 -18.72
CA ARG A 142 74.20 18.16 -18.02
C ARG A 142 74.45 16.94 -17.13
#